data_AF-A0A382BTY1-F1
#
_entry.id   AF-A0A382BTY1-F1
#
_cell.length_a   1.000
_cell.length_b   1.000
_cell.length_c   1.000
_cell.angle_alpha   90.00
_cell.angle_beta   90.00
_cell.angle_gamma   90.00
#
_symmetry.space_group_name_H-M   'P 1'
#
loop_
_entity.id
_entity.type
_entity.pdbx_description
1 polymer ?
#
loop_
_entity_poly.entity_id
_entity_poly.type
_entity_poly.pdbx_seq_one_letter_code
_entity_poly.pdbx_strand_id
1 'polypeptide(L)'
;MPNNSISRRRFLQSTGAAAIWLPATVKGYTASEMQALYVDGAMQQDISKWELDTPALCVDLNLLESNIATMQSTMMRNGIACRPHAKTHKTPIIAQMQMDSGSVGICTAKISEAETMFKHGIEEILMTTTNVTPTKIRRAMTLRHSCDSFIQATDSPENARLLSEAAEAMGVTADIVIDVDPGGHRTGITSGQPALQLAQLVDTLPALRLRGLLCYDGGSQHVKGFERRKTQTLERLAAATETYDLFNGAGLNTDIFSGGGTGTYNIDHETRGLTDVQVGSYVFMDAQYIDIGGETNV
;
A
#
# COMPACT_ATOMS: atom_id res chain seq x y z
N MET A 1 -34.60 13.22 -36.83
CA MET A 1 -33.15 12.98 -37.07
C MET A 1 -32.52 14.27 -37.54
N PRO A 2 -31.26 14.60 -37.21
CA PRO A 2 -30.46 14.40 -35.99
C PRO A 2 -29.96 15.80 -35.50
N ASN A 3 -29.19 16.05 -34.42
CA ASN A 3 -28.55 15.24 -33.40
C ASN A 3 -28.25 16.20 -32.22
N ASN A 4 -28.85 15.97 -31.05
CA ASN A 4 -28.52 16.70 -29.83
C ASN A 4 -27.52 15.85 -29.04
N SER A 5 -26.29 15.70 -29.55
CA SER A 5 -25.23 14.95 -28.85
C SER A 5 -24.52 15.88 -27.87
N ILE A 6 -24.71 15.63 -26.57
CA ILE A 6 -23.87 16.21 -25.52
C ILE A 6 -22.45 15.69 -25.74
N SER A 7 -21.53 16.59 -26.10
CA SER A 7 -20.12 16.21 -26.18
C SER A 7 -19.54 16.06 -24.78
N ARG A 8 -18.64 15.08 -24.59
CA ARG A 8 -17.94 14.82 -23.32
C ARG A 8 -17.18 16.04 -22.77
N ARG A 9 -16.98 17.11 -23.55
CA ARG A 9 -16.37 18.37 -23.09
C ARG A 9 -17.35 19.31 -22.38
N ARG A 10 -18.68 19.18 -22.53
CA ARG A 10 -19.66 20.06 -21.87
C ARG A 10 -20.23 19.51 -20.55
N PHE A 11 -19.98 18.24 -20.22
CA PHE A 11 -20.51 17.64 -18.99
C PHE A 11 -19.78 18.08 -17.71
N LEU A 12 -18.56 18.62 -17.82
CA LEU A 12 -17.74 19.00 -16.65
C LEU A 12 -17.84 20.47 -16.24
N GLN A 13 -18.78 21.24 -16.80
CA GLN A 13 -18.95 22.67 -16.49
C GLN A 13 -20.21 23.00 -15.69
N SER A 14 -20.96 22.01 -15.18
CA SER A 14 -22.25 22.26 -14.54
C SER A 14 -22.50 21.48 -13.24
N THR A 15 -21.55 21.48 -12.30
CA THR A 15 -21.85 21.21 -10.88
C THR A 15 -21.05 22.15 -10.00
N GLY A 16 -21.77 22.87 -9.14
CA GLY A 16 -21.28 23.99 -8.36
C GLY A 16 -20.39 23.60 -7.17
N ALA A 17 -19.43 24.49 -6.91
CA ALA A 17 -18.80 24.86 -5.65
C ALA A 17 -18.85 23.88 -4.47
N ALA A 18 -17.68 23.29 -4.17
CA ALA A 18 -17.04 23.53 -2.89
C ALA A 18 -15.70 24.23 -3.19
N ALA A 19 -15.30 25.21 -2.40
CA ALA A 19 -14.10 26.00 -2.63
C ALA A 19 -12.85 25.10 -2.67
N ILE A 20 -12.44 24.69 -3.87
CA ILE A 20 -11.10 24.15 -4.10
C ILE A 20 -10.23 25.38 -4.22
N TRP A 21 -9.44 25.66 -3.18
CA TRP A 21 -8.17 26.33 -3.40
C TRP A 21 -7.42 25.45 -4.39
N LEU A 22 -7.49 25.79 -5.68
CA LEU A 22 -6.59 25.25 -6.67
C LEU A 22 -5.28 25.97 -6.40
N PRO A 23 -4.27 25.36 -5.75
CA PRO A 23 -2.95 25.94 -5.80
C PRO A 23 -2.67 26.21 -7.28
N ALA A 24 -2.16 27.40 -7.59
CA ALA A 24 -1.49 27.63 -8.86
C ALA A 24 -0.65 26.39 -9.16
N THR A 25 -0.70 25.86 -10.39
CA THR A 25 0.08 24.67 -10.77
C THR A 25 1.49 24.84 -10.26
N VAL A 26 1.82 24.19 -9.14
CA VAL A 26 3.16 24.24 -8.58
C VAL A 26 3.96 23.43 -9.57
N LYS A 27 4.71 24.10 -10.44
CA LYS A 27 5.75 23.44 -11.20
C LYS A 27 6.74 22.95 -10.15
N GLY A 28 6.63 21.68 -9.80
CA GLY A 28 7.65 21.02 -9.01
C GLY A 28 8.96 21.10 -9.78
N TYR A 29 10.05 21.26 -9.06
CA TYR A 29 11.38 21.18 -9.65
C TYR A 29 11.60 19.77 -10.20
N THR A 30 12.10 19.68 -11.42
CA THR A 30 12.71 18.47 -11.95
C THR A 30 13.91 18.08 -11.08
N ALA A 31 14.33 16.81 -11.13
CA ALA A 31 15.52 16.36 -10.41
C ALA A 31 16.76 17.22 -10.74
N SER A 32 16.90 17.64 -12.00
CA SER A 32 17.96 18.55 -12.45
C SER A 32 17.84 19.96 -11.88
N GLU A 33 16.62 20.49 -11.73
CA GLU A 33 16.42 21.81 -11.12
C GLU A 33 16.67 21.77 -9.61
N MET A 34 16.26 20.69 -8.93
CA MET A 34 16.67 20.48 -7.53
C MET A 34 18.19 20.38 -7.44
N GLN A 35 18.86 19.64 -8.35
CA GLN A 35 20.32 19.51 -8.42
C GLN A 35 21.04 20.85 -8.65
N ALA A 36 20.41 21.81 -9.31
CA ALA A 36 20.96 23.15 -9.51
C ALA A 36 20.86 24.05 -8.26
N LEU A 37 20.04 23.71 -7.27
CA LEU A 37 19.98 24.39 -5.97
C LEU A 37 21.15 23.97 -5.04
N TYR A 38 21.92 22.95 -5.42
CA TYR A 38 23.10 22.52 -4.69
C TYR A 38 24.31 23.37 -5.09
N VAL A 39 24.98 23.99 -4.11
CA VAL A 39 26.25 24.69 -4.33
C VAL A 39 27.31 23.64 -4.72
N ASP A 40 27.98 23.84 -5.85
CA ASP A 40 29.04 22.96 -6.39
C ASP A 40 28.63 21.49 -6.66
N GLY A 41 27.32 21.22 -6.80
CA GLY A 41 26.82 19.90 -7.18
C GLY A 41 26.79 18.85 -6.06
N ALA A 42 26.97 19.25 -4.79
CA ALA A 42 26.88 18.37 -3.64
C ALA A 42 25.98 18.95 -2.53
N MET A 43 25.24 18.09 -1.83
CA MET A 43 24.56 18.48 -0.59
C MET A 43 25.62 18.76 0.45
N GLN A 44 25.62 19.99 0.99
CA GLN A 44 26.43 20.28 2.16
C GLN A 44 25.94 19.40 3.32
N GLN A 45 26.83 18.56 3.81
CA GLN A 45 26.60 17.74 5.00
C GLN A 45 26.97 18.56 6.24
N ASP A 46 26.47 18.15 7.41
CA ASP A 46 26.79 18.77 8.71
C ASP A 46 26.48 20.27 8.81
N ILE A 47 25.50 20.76 8.04
CA ILE A 47 24.98 22.12 8.15
C ILE A 47 23.74 22.18 9.05
N SER A 48 23.50 23.34 9.64
CA SER A 48 22.29 23.58 10.44
C SER A 48 21.05 23.60 9.55
N LYS A 49 19.92 23.10 10.05
CA LYS A 49 18.63 23.22 9.33
C LYS A 49 18.24 24.68 9.05
N TRP A 50 18.79 25.64 9.81
CA TRP A 50 18.58 27.08 9.62
C TRP A 50 19.34 27.65 8.43
N GLU A 51 20.26 26.88 7.85
CA GLU A 51 21.06 27.26 6.67
C GLU A 51 20.49 26.63 5.38
N LEU A 52 19.43 25.83 5.48
CA LEU A 52 18.76 25.23 4.33
C LEU A 52 17.94 26.29 3.59
N ASP A 53 17.99 26.23 2.25
CA ASP A 53 17.07 26.98 1.42
C ASP A 53 15.62 26.48 1.64
N THR A 54 14.65 27.39 1.59
CA THR A 54 13.26 27.09 1.96
C THR A 54 12.31 27.26 0.77
N PRO A 55 11.34 26.34 0.59
CA PRO A 55 10.92 25.27 1.51
C PRO A 55 11.80 24.01 1.45
N ALA A 56 12.10 23.44 2.63
CA ALA A 56 12.78 22.15 2.78
C ALA A 56 11.95 21.18 3.63
N LEU A 57 11.73 19.96 3.13
CA LEU A 57 11.15 18.86 3.91
C LEU A 57 12.25 18.25 4.78
N CYS A 58 12.22 18.53 6.07
CA CYS A 58 13.19 17.99 7.04
C CYS A 58 12.59 16.78 7.76
N VAL A 59 13.41 15.73 7.93
CA VAL A 59 13.07 14.56 8.75
C VAL A 59 13.99 14.55 9.97
N ASP A 60 13.41 14.46 11.16
CA ASP A 60 14.18 14.23 12.38
C ASP A 60 14.56 12.75 12.46
N LEU A 61 15.86 12.46 12.31
CA LEU A 61 16.35 11.09 12.24
C LEU A 61 16.11 10.31 13.54
N ASN A 62 16.25 10.95 14.71
CA ASN A 62 16.03 10.30 16.00
C ASN A 62 14.55 9.90 16.15
N LEU A 63 13.63 10.77 15.73
CA LEU A 63 12.19 10.45 15.75
C LEU A 63 11.84 9.37 14.74
N LEU A 64 12.43 9.40 13.53
CA LEU A 64 12.24 8.36 12.51
C LEU A 64 12.67 6.99 13.06
N GLU A 65 13.88 6.89 13.60
CA GLU A 65 14.42 5.65 14.16
C GLU A 65 13.59 5.17 15.36
N SER A 66 13.18 6.07 16.25
CA SER A 66 12.30 5.77 17.38
C SER A 66 10.94 5.25 16.92
N ASN A 67 10.36 5.82 15.86
CA ASN A 67 9.08 5.38 15.30
C ASN A 67 9.21 3.97 14.69
N ILE A 68 10.28 3.70 13.95
CA ILE A 68 10.60 2.38 13.40
C ILE A 68 10.72 1.34 14.51
N ALA A 69 11.53 1.61 15.53
CA ALA A 69 11.71 0.71 16.67
C ALA A 69 10.41 0.48 17.46
N THR A 70 9.62 1.54 17.67
CA THR A 70 8.33 1.44 18.39
C THR A 70 7.35 0.55 17.64
N MET A 71 7.20 0.73 16.33
CA MET A 71 6.33 -0.09 15.50
C MET A 71 6.73 -1.56 15.54
N GLN A 72 8.02 -1.84 15.31
CA GLN A 72 8.53 -3.20 15.33
C GLN A 72 8.32 -3.88 16.68
N SER A 73 8.65 -3.19 17.78
CA SER A 73 8.44 -3.74 19.12
C SER A 73 6.97 -4.02 19.42
N THR A 74 6.06 -3.20 18.88
CA THR A 74 4.62 -3.37 19.06
C THR A 74 4.11 -4.58 18.28
N MET A 75 4.55 -4.74 17.03
CA MET A 75 4.16 -5.90 16.21
C MET A 75 4.65 -7.21 16.83
N MET A 76 5.90 -7.23 17.31
CA MET A 76 6.45 -8.38 18.05
C MET A 76 5.61 -8.73 19.30
N ARG A 77 5.19 -7.74 20.09
CA ARG A 77 4.31 -7.98 21.26
C ARG A 77 2.93 -8.51 20.86
N ASN A 78 2.42 -8.03 19.72
CA ASN A 78 1.10 -8.39 19.21
C ASN A 78 1.09 -9.73 18.46
N GLY A 79 2.25 -10.35 18.23
CA GLY A 79 2.37 -11.66 17.58
C GLY A 79 2.13 -11.66 16.08
N ILE A 80 2.14 -10.49 15.44
CA ILE A 80 2.01 -10.32 13.98
C ILE A 80 3.21 -9.56 13.42
N ALA A 81 3.41 -9.59 12.11
CA ALA A 81 4.54 -8.91 11.48
C ALA A 81 4.20 -7.49 11.00
N CYS A 82 5.23 -6.76 10.56
CA CYS A 82 5.12 -5.46 9.92
C CYS A 82 5.57 -5.57 8.45
N ARG A 83 4.79 -5.00 7.52
CA ARG A 83 5.14 -4.85 6.11
C ARG A 83 4.92 -3.40 5.66
N PRO A 84 5.81 -2.48 6.04
CA PRO A 84 5.52 -1.06 5.96
C PRO A 84 5.40 -0.54 4.53
N HIS A 85 4.55 0.46 4.35
CA HIS A 85 4.17 0.96 3.05
C HIS A 85 5.04 2.13 2.61
N ALA A 86 5.90 1.85 1.63
CA ALA A 86 6.83 2.81 1.06
C ALA A 86 6.16 3.97 0.30
N LYS A 87 4.84 3.96 0.11
CA LYS A 87 4.12 5.07 -0.56
C LYS A 87 4.27 6.39 0.20
N THR A 88 4.48 6.33 1.51
CA THR A 88 4.62 7.48 2.41
C THR A 88 5.93 8.23 2.15
N HIS A 89 7.06 7.53 2.07
CA HIS A 89 8.38 8.15 1.91
C HIS A 89 8.94 8.06 0.50
N LYS A 90 8.68 6.96 -0.23
CA LYS A 90 9.27 6.63 -1.54
C LYS A 90 10.81 6.67 -1.56
N THR A 91 11.42 6.51 -0.39
CA THR A 91 12.86 6.57 -0.18
C THR A 91 13.40 5.17 0.14
N PRO A 92 14.25 4.58 -0.71
CA PRO A 92 14.82 3.24 -0.48
C PRO A 92 15.63 3.12 0.81
N ILE A 93 16.35 4.18 1.22
CA ILE A 93 17.12 4.17 2.47
C ILE A 93 16.20 3.95 3.69
N ILE A 94 15.04 4.61 3.73
CA ILE A 94 14.07 4.41 4.81
C ILE A 94 13.45 3.00 4.74
N ALA A 95 13.20 2.49 3.53
CA ALA A 95 12.75 1.10 3.36
C ALA A 95 13.80 0.11 3.91
N GLN A 96 15.09 0.33 3.65
CA GLN A 96 16.17 -0.49 4.19
C GLN A 96 16.20 -0.43 5.72
N MET A 97 16.08 0.75 6.34
CA MET A 97 15.99 0.87 7.80
C MET A 97 14.82 0.06 8.38
N GLN A 98 13.68 0.01 7.68
CA GLN A 98 12.53 -0.80 8.08
C GLN A 98 12.80 -2.30 7.93
N MET A 99 13.47 -2.73 6.84
CA MET A 99 13.90 -4.12 6.64
C MET A 99 14.88 -4.54 7.75
N ASP A 100 15.88 -3.70 8.05
CA ASP A 100 16.91 -3.94 9.07
C ASP A 100 16.32 -4.05 10.48
N SER A 101 15.18 -3.39 10.74
CA SER A 101 14.44 -3.55 11.99
C SER A 101 13.69 -4.88 12.11
N GLY A 102 13.59 -5.67 11.04
CA GLY A 102 12.91 -6.97 11.01
C GLY A 102 11.50 -6.94 10.41
N SER A 103 11.22 -6.01 9.50
CA SER A 103 9.99 -6.07 8.68
C SER A 103 10.05 -7.29 7.74
N VAL A 104 8.90 -7.90 7.45
CA VAL A 104 8.81 -9.08 6.54
C VAL A 104 8.82 -8.72 5.05
N GLY A 105 9.21 -7.48 4.74
CA GLY A 105 9.14 -6.85 3.43
C GLY A 105 8.49 -5.46 3.49
N ILE A 106 8.25 -4.87 2.32
CA ILE A 106 7.58 -3.57 2.18
C ILE A 106 6.35 -3.65 1.27
N CYS A 107 5.45 -2.68 1.44
CA CYS A 107 4.32 -2.46 0.56
C CYS A 107 4.57 -1.31 -0.42
N THR A 108 4.19 -1.48 -1.69
CA THR A 108 4.21 -0.41 -2.71
C THR A 108 2.85 -0.22 -3.36
N ALA A 109 2.56 1.00 -3.83
CA ALA A 109 1.24 1.32 -4.41
C ALA A 109 1.24 1.34 -5.94
N LYS A 110 2.41 1.21 -6.58
CA LYS A 110 2.58 1.20 -8.03
C LYS A 110 3.82 0.41 -8.43
N ILE A 111 3.78 -0.18 -9.61
CA ILE A 111 4.92 -0.90 -10.20
C ILE A 111 6.19 -0.04 -10.28
N SER A 112 6.08 1.26 -10.55
CA SER A 112 7.26 2.15 -10.58
C SER A 112 7.93 2.33 -9.22
N GLU A 113 7.15 2.25 -8.12
CA GLU A 113 7.69 2.28 -6.77
C GLU A 113 8.41 0.98 -6.48
N ALA A 114 7.79 -0.17 -6.82
CA ALA A 114 8.40 -1.49 -6.68
C ALA A 114 9.74 -1.62 -7.44
N GLU A 115 9.76 -1.21 -8.71
CA GLU A 115 11.00 -1.18 -9.51
C GLU A 115 12.08 -0.29 -8.89
N THR A 116 11.70 0.87 -8.31
CA THR A 116 12.64 1.77 -7.66
C THR A 116 13.23 1.14 -6.40
N MET A 117 12.41 0.47 -5.59
CA MET A 117 12.85 -0.22 -4.37
C MET A 117 13.77 -1.39 -4.73
N PHE A 118 13.38 -2.22 -5.70
CA PHE A 118 14.17 -3.34 -6.19
C PHE A 118 15.54 -2.91 -6.74
N LYS A 119 15.59 -1.83 -7.54
CA LYS A 119 16.85 -1.27 -8.05
C LYS A 119 17.85 -0.90 -6.94
N HIS A 120 17.36 -0.64 -5.73
CA HIS A 120 18.18 -0.28 -4.58
C HIS A 120 18.31 -1.43 -3.56
N GLY A 121 18.07 -2.68 -3.97
CA GLY A 121 18.35 -3.87 -3.16
C GLY A 121 17.22 -4.35 -2.25
N ILE A 122 16.02 -3.76 -2.33
CA ILE A 122 14.86 -4.22 -1.57
C ILE A 122 14.08 -5.24 -2.40
N GLU A 123 14.04 -6.51 -1.97
CA GLU A 123 13.46 -7.59 -2.78
C GLU A 123 12.06 -8.02 -2.29
N GLU A 124 11.81 -8.05 -0.98
CA GLU A 124 10.54 -8.49 -0.39
C GLU A 124 9.43 -7.43 -0.57
N ILE A 125 8.91 -7.32 -1.79
CA ILE A 125 7.95 -6.29 -2.19
C ILE A 125 6.58 -6.89 -2.43
N LEU A 126 5.58 -6.41 -1.68
CA LEU A 126 4.17 -6.62 -1.94
C LEU A 126 3.56 -5.36 -2.57
N MET A 127 3.08 -5.43 -3.81
CA MET A 127 2.33 -4.34 -4.41
C MET A 127 0.83 -4.51 -4.15
N THR A 128 0.27 -3.63 -3.33
CA THR A 128 -1.10 -3.74 -2.77
C THR A 128 -2.20 -3.21 -3.70
N THR A 129 -1.91 -3.07 -4.99
CA THR A 129 -2.84 -2.55 -6.00
C THR A 129 -2.73 -3.32 -7.30
N THR A 130 -3.80 -3.37 -8.09
CA THR A 130 -3.84 -4.13 -9.35
C THR A 130 -3.14 -3.44 -10.53
N ASN A 131 -2.31 -4.18 -11.28
CA ASN A 131 -1.79 -3.73 -12.57
C ASN A 131 -2.77 -4.04 -13.70
N VAL A 132 -3.43 -3.02 -14.25
CA VAL A 132 -4.56 -3.21 -15.19
C VAL A 132 -4.25 -2.98 -16.66
N THR A 133 -3.20 -2.24 -17.00
CA THR A 133 -2.88 -1.93 -18.42
C THR A 133 -1.83 -2.90 -18.97
N PRO A 134 -1.85 -3.21 -20.29
CA PRO A 134 -0.85 -4.11 -20.87
C PRO A 134 0.61 -3.70 -20.57
N THR A 135 0.88 -2.39 -20.56
CA THR A 135 2.22 -1.87 -20.21
C THR A 135 2.58 -2.13 -18.75
N LYS A 136 1.66 -1.92 -17.82
CA LYS A 136 1.90 -2.17 -16.39
C LYS A 136 2.06 -3.66 -16.08
N ILE A 137 1.23 -4.49 -16.70
CA ILE A 137 1.28 -5.95 -16.56
C ILE A 137 2.63 -6.48 -17.06
N ARG A 138 3.08 -6.07 -18.25
CA ARG A 138 4.41 -6.47 -18.75
C ARG A 138 5.53 -6.05 -17.81
N ARG A 139 5.49 -4.81 -17.29
CA ARG A 139 6.47 -4.32 -16.31
C ARG A 139 6.48 -5.15 -15.03
N ALA A 140 5.30 -5.53 -14.53
CA ALA A 140 5.15 -6.40 -13.36
C ALA A 140 5.79 -7.77 -13.59
N MET A 141 5.60 -8.36 -14.76
CA MET A 141 6.22 -9.64 -15.11
C MET A 141 7.73 -9.49 -15.28
N THR A 142 8.21 -8.40 -15.89
CA THR A 142 9.65 -8.07 -15.97
C THR A 142 10.29 -7.93 -14.60
N LEU A 143 9.61 -7.26 -13.67
CA LEU A 143 10.06 -7.17 -12.28
C LEU A 143 10.07 -8.56 -11.63
N ARG A 144 8.99 -9.34 -11.76
CA ARG A 144 8.91 -10.71 -11.21
C ARG A 144 10.00 -11.63 -11.76
N HIS A 145 10.39 -11.47 -13.03
CA HIS A 145 11.48 -12.24 -13.63
C HIS A 145 12.84 -11.93 -12.99
N SER A 146 13.01 -10.70 -12.48
CA SER A 146 14.27 -10.26 -11.85
C SER A 146 14.24 -10.37 -10.32
N CYS A 147 13.05 -10.42 -9.72
CA CYS A 147 12.81 -10.37 -8.28
C CYS A 147 11.84 -11.50 -7.90
N ASP A 148 12.37 -12.57 -7.31
CA ASP A 148 11.59 -13.78 -7.05
C ASP A 148 10.51 -13.63 -5.98
N SER A 149 10.71 -12.68 -5.07
CA SER A 149 9.84 -12.35 -3.96
C SER A 149 8.78 -11.30 -4.29
N PHE A 150 8.71 -10.79 -5.53
CA PHE A 150 7.70 -9.80 -5.89
C PHE A 150 6.29 -10.41 -5.94
N ILE A 151 5.38 -9.82 -5.15
CA ILE A 151 3.98 -10.21 -5.05
C ILE A 151 3.10 -9.03 -5.50
N GLN A 152 2.00 -9.29 -6.21
CA GLN A 152 1.04 -8.25 -6.57
C GLN A 152 -0.41 -8.66 -6.31
N ALA A 153 -1.26 -7.65 -6.15
CA ALA A 153 -2.69 -7.84 -5.93
C ALA A 153 -3.48 -8.03 -7.23
N THR A 154 -4.60 -8.75 -7.13
CA THR A 154 -5.70 -8.69 -8.09
C THR A 154 -7.05 -8.72 -7.38
N ASP A 155 -8.05 -8.08 -7.96
CA ASP A 155 -9.42 -7.96 -7.45
C ASP A 155 -10.48 -8.36 -8.48
N SER A 156 -10.08 -8.88 -9.65
CA SER A 156 -11.04 -9.27 -10.67
C SER A 156 -10.59 -10.48 -11.50
N PRO A 157 -11.53 -11.35 -11.91
CA PRO A 157 -11.22 -12.49 -12.78
C PRO A 157 -10.57 -12.11 -14.11
N GLU A 158 -10.99 -10.98 -14.69
CA GLU A 158 -10.44 -10.47 -15.95
C GLU A 158 -8.95 -10.14 -15.80
N ASN A 159 -8.60 -9.41 -14.73
CA ASN A 159 -7.22 -9.05 -14.49
C ASN A 159 -6.36 -10.27 -14.16
N ALA A 160 -6.86 -11.22 -13.37
CA ALA A 160 -6.16 -12.47 -13.08
C ALA A 160 -5.78 -13.22 -14.37
N ARG A 161 -6.69 -13.33 -15.34
CA ARG A 161 -6.39 -13.95 -16.65
C ARG A 161 -5.31 -13.20 -17.42
N LEU A 162 -5.38 -11.86 -17.47
CA LEU A 162 -4.35 -11.04 -18.13
C LEU A 162 -2.98 -11.16 -17.47
N LEU A 163 -2.94 -11.32 -16.14
CA LEU A 163 -1.68 -11.57 -15.41
C LEU A 163 -1.13 -12.97 -15.72
N SER A 164 -1.99 -13.99 -15.76
CA SER A 164 -1.63 -15.37 -16.10
C SER A 164 -1.05 -15.46 -17.51
N GLU A 165 -1.75 -14.93 -18.51
CA GLU A 165 -1.29 -14.90 -19.91
C GLU A 165 0.08 -14.22 -20.06
N ALA A 166 0.28 -13.09 -19.37
CA ALA A 166 1.55 -12.36 -19.42
C ALA A 166 2.68 -13.10 -18.70
N ALA A 167 2.38 -13.79 -17.59
CA ALA A 167 3.34 -14.60 -16.84
C ALA A 167 3.79 -15.81 -17.67
N GLU A 168 2.85 -16.51 -18.30
CA GLU A 168 3.13 -17.62 -19.23
C GLU A 168 4.00 -17.18 -20.40
N ALA A 169 3.63 -16.08 -21.06
CA ALA A 169 4.39 -15.54 -22.20
C ALA A 169 5.83 -15.16 -21.83
N MET A 170 6.09 -14.90 -20.55
CA MET A 170 7.40 -14.58 -20.01
C MET A 170 8.12 -15.76 -19.35
N GLY A 171 7.47 -16.93 -19.22
CA GLY A 171 8.04 -18.10 -18.56
C GLY A 171 8.31 -17.88 -17.07
N VAL A 172 7.50 -17.09 -16.37
CA VAL A 172 7.60 -16.85 -14.92
C VAL A 172 6.33 -17.29 -14.20
N THR A 173 6.42 -17.63 -12.92
CA THR A 173 5.24 -17.77 -12.05
C THR A 173 5.05 -16.50 -11.23
N ALA A 174 3.92 -15.80 -11.42
CA ALA A 174 3.61 -14.60 -10.67
C ALA A 174 2.91 -14.93 -9.35
N ASP A 175 3.38 -14.32 -8.26
CA ASP A 175 2.78 -14.47 -6.94
C ASP A 175 1.66 -13.45 -6.74
N ILE A 176 0.48 -13.94 -6.37
CA ILE A 176 -0.75 -13.16 -6.34
C ILE A 176 -1.41 -13.23 -4.97
N VAL A 177 -1.91 -12.10 -4.50
CA VAL A 177 -2.86 -11.99 -3.39
C VAL A 177 -4.18 -11.43 -3.88
N ILE A 178 -5.27 -11.80 -3.24
CA ILE A 178 -6.60 -11.28 -3.54
C ILE A 178 -6.86 -10.00 -2.75
N ASP A 179 -7.08 -8.86 -3.40
CA ASP A 179 -7.52 -7.63 -2.72
C ASP A 179 -9.02 -7.76 -2.40
N VAL A 180 -9.37 -7.72 -1.11
CA VAL A 180 -10.74 -7.90 -0.61
C VAL A 180 -11.26 -6.59 -0.04
N ASP A 181 -12.47 -6.20 -0.47
CA ASP A 181 -13.14 -5.00 0.00
C ASP A 181 -13.67 -5.17 1.44
N PRO A 182 -13.27 -4.31 2.41
CA PRO A 182 -13.83 -4.28 3.77
C PRO A 182 -15.20 -3.59 3.85
N GLY A 183 -15.85 -3.30 2.72
CA GLY A 183 -17.10 -2.53 2.64
C GLY A 183 -16.90 -1.02 2.45
N GLY A 184 -15.66 -0.59 2.23
CA GLY A 184 -15.32 0.80 1.92
C GLY A 184 -15.48 1.14 0.43
N HIS A 185 -15.63 0.12 -0.43
CA HIS A 185 -15.90 0.24 -1.86
C HIS A 185 -14.88 1.12 -2.61
N ARG A 186 -13.61 1.08 -2.19
CA ARG A 186 -12.50 1.77 -2.86
C ARG A 186 -11.89 0.91 -3.97
N THR A 187 -11.41 -0.27 -3.59
CA THR A 187 -10.85 -1.34 -4.42
C THR A 187 -11.20 -2.67 -3.76
N GLY A 188 -10.92 -3.77 -4.45
CA GLY A 188 -11.08 -5.11 -3.90
C GLY A 188 -12.37 -5.78 -4.33
N ILE A 189 -12.31 -7.11 -4.42
CA ILE A 189 -13.49 -7.94 -4.68
C ILE A 189 -14.33 -8.04 -3.40
N THR A 190 -15.64 -8.20 -3.57
CA THR A 190 -16.54 -8.43 -2.44
C THR A 190 -16.10 -9.65 -1.62
N SER A 191 -16.04 -9.47 -0.30
CA SER A 191 -15.76 -10.53 0.68
C SER A 191 -16.69 -11.75 0.54
N GLY A 192 -16.25 -12.90 1.06
CA GLY A 192 -17.01 -14.14 1.12
C GLY A 192 -16.87 -14.97 -0.16
N GLN A 193 -18.00 -15.45 -0.68
CA GLN A 193 -18.02 -16.33 -1.86
C GLN A 193 -17.41 -15.72 -3.13
N PRO A 194 -17.62 -14.43 -3.48
CA PRO A 194 -16.98 -13.83 -4.65
C PRO A 194 -15.44 -13.84 -4.56
N ALA A 195 -14.89 -13.49 -3.39
CA ALA A 195 -13.45 -13.57 -3.14
C ALA A 195 -12.92 -15.01 -3.21
N LEU A 196 -13.65 -15.99 -2.65
CA LEU A 196 -13.29 -17.41 -2.74
C LEU A 196 -13.23 -17.88 -4.20
N GLN A 197 -14.22 -17.52 -5.02
CA GLN A 197 -14.26 -17.88 -6.43
C GLN A 197 -13.08 -17.29 -7.20
N LEU A 198 -12.69 -16.04 -6.91
CA LEU A 198 -11.51 -15.44 -7.52
C LEU A 198 -10.22 -16.14 -7.07
N ALA A 199 -10.10 -16.48 -5.79
CA ALA A 199 -8.93 -17.18 -5.26
C ALA A 199 -8.77 -18.58 -5.90
N GLN A 200 -9.87 -19.33 -6.03
CA GLN A 200 -9.88 -20.62 -6.73
C GLN A 200 -9.52 -20.48 -8.22
N LEU A 201 -9.96 -19.40 -8.87
CA LEU A 201 -9.55 -19.11 -10.24
C LEU A 201 -8.03 -18.86 -10.30
N VAL A 202 -7.50 -18.00 -9.43
CA VAL A 202 -6.05 -17.70 -9.38
C VAL A 202 -5.23 -18.97 -9.13
N ASP A 203 -5.69 -19.85 -8.23
CA ASP A 203 -5.03 -21.11 -7.90
C ASP A 203 -5.01 -22.14 -9.04
N THR A 204 -5.94 -22.03 -9.99
CA THR A 204 -6.04 -22.92 -11.15
C THR A 204 -5.45 -22.34 -12.45
N LEU A 205 -5.19 -21.04 -12.48
CA LEU A 205 -4.62 -20.38 -13.65
C LEU A 205 -3.13 -20.75 -13.81
N PRO A 206 -2.68 -21.05 -15.05
CA PRO A 206 -1.27 -21.33 -15.29
C PRO A 206 -0.42 -20.10 -14.95
N ALA A 207 0.82 -20.36 -14.53
CA ALA A 207 1.81 -19.33 -14.21
C ALA A 207 1.39 -18.32 -13.11
N LEU A 208 0.34 -18.59 -12.34
CA LEU A 208 0.01 -17.86 -11.11
C LEU A 208 0.22 -18.75 -9.89
N ARG A 209 0.53 -18.11 -8.76
CA ARG A 209 0.59 -18.76 -7.44
C ARG A 209 -0.12 -17.88 -6.42
N LEU A 210 -1.21 -18.41 -5.86
CA LEU A 210 -1.92 -17.74 -4.78
C LEU A 210 -1.06 -17.71 -3.51
N ARG A 211 -1.01 -16.55 -2.85
CA ARG A 211 -0.28 -16.30 -1.59
C ARG A 211 -1.19 -15.89 -0.43
N GLY A 212 -2.50 -15.77 -0.67
CA GLY A 212 -3.49 -15.35 0.30
C GLY A 212 -4.27 -14.10 -0.12
N LEU A 213 -4.54 -13.21 0.82
CA LEU A 213 -5.40 -12.03 0.62
C LEU A 213 -4.89 -10.75 1.29
N LEU A 214 -5.43 -9.63 0.83
CA LEU A 214 -5.31 -8.31 1.42
C LEU A 214 -6.67 -7.85 1.90
N CYS A 215 -6.73 -7.08 2.99
CA CYS A 215 -7.90 -6.28 3.30
C CYS A 215 -7.50 -4.99 4.01
N TYR A 216 -7.67 -3.84 3.34
CA TYR A 216 -7.29 -2.54 3.88
C TYR A 216 -8.50 -1.65 4.13
N ASP A 217 -8.85 -1.43 5.41
CA ASP A 217 -9.86 -0.45 5.80
C ASP A 217 -9.24 0.94 6.00
N GLY A 218 -9.29 1.75 4.93
CA GLY A 218 -8.89 3.15 4.98
C GLY A 218 -9.81 4.02 5.84
N GLY A 219 -11.06 3.61 6.05
CA GLY A 219 -12.05 4.42 6.76
C GLY A 219 -11.92 4.38 8.28
N SER A 220 -11.15 3.44 8.85
CA SER A 220 -10.86 3.39 10.28
C SER A 220 -9.60 4.16 10.69
N GLN A 221 -8.70 4.44 9.74
CA GLN A 221 -7.38 5.01 10.03
C GLN A 221 -7.44 6.37 10.77
N HIS A 222 -8.46 7.17 10.48
CA HIS A 222 -8.61 8.51 11.05
C HIS A 222 -9.82 8.66 11.98
N VAL A 223 -10.35 7.57 12.51
CA VAL A 223 -11.45 7.62 13.49
C VAL A 223 -10.90 8.12 14.83
N LYS A 224 -11.44 9.23 15.31
CA LYS A 224 -11.11 9.81 16.61
C LYS A 224 -11.65 8.96 17.76
N GLY A 225 -10.81 8.74 18.76
CA GLY A 225 -11.11 7.92 19.94
C GLY A 225 -10.82 6.44 19.69
N PHE A 226 -9.95 5.87 20.54
CA PHE A 226 -9.47 4.50 20.39
C PHE A 226 -10.58 3.46 20.37
N GLU A 227 -11.50 3.47 21.35
CA GLU A 227 -12.59 2.49 21.43
C GLU A 227 -13.48 2.49 20.18
N ARG A 228 -13.85 3.68 19.70
CA ARG A 228 -14.65 3.81 18.47
C ARG A 228 -13.91 3.28 17.26
N ARG A 229 -12.62 3.60 17.14
CA ARG A 229 -11.76 3.11 16.06
C ARG A 229 -11.61 1.60 16.11
N LYS A 230 -11.45 1.04 17.31
CA LYS A 230 -11.38 -0.40 17.57
C LYS A 230 -12.65 -1.11 17.14
N THR A 231 -13.81 -0.70 17.65
CA THR A 231 -15.12 -1.27 17.25
C THR A 231 -15.29 -1.25 15.74
N GLN A 232 -15.07 -0.09 15.10
CA GLN A 232 -15.25 0.04 13.65
C GLN A 232 -14.29 -0.86 12.85
N THR A 233 -13.02 -0.95 13.28
CA THR A 233 -12.00 -1.76 12.59
C THR A 233 -12.38 -3.23 12.63
N LEU A 234 -12.73 -3.75 13.81
CA LEU A 234 -13.08 -5.17 13.98
C LEU A 234 -14.39 -5.53 13.27
N GLU A 235 -15.39 -4.65 13.30
CA GLU A 235 -16.64 -4.86 12.56
C GLU A 235 -16.41 -4.93 11.05
N ARG A 236 -15.56 -4.06 10.49
CA ARG A 236 -15.29 -4.02 9.04
C ARG A 236 -14.40 -5.15 8.55
N LEU A 237 -13.54 -5.70 9.41
CA LEU A 237 -12.68 -6.83 9.05
C LEU A 237 -13.32 -8.20 9.32
N ALA A 238 -14.52 -8.26 9.90
CA ALA A 238 -15.24 -9.51 10.14
C ALA A 238 -15.46 -10.31 8.83
N ALA A 239 -15.93 -9.66 7.76
CA ALA A 239 -16.15 -10.31 6.47
C ALA A 239 -14.84 -10.80 5.81
N ALA A 240 -13.72 -10.11 6.06
CA ALA A 240 -12.41 -10.56 5.59
C ALA A 240 -11.92 -11.80 6.36
N THR A 241 -12.20 -11.87 7.67
CA THR A 241 -11.94 -13.08 8.49
C THR A 241 -12.75 -14.28 7.99
N GLU A 242 -14.03 -14.08 7.69
CA GLU A 242 -14.87 -15.14 7.10
C GLU A 242 -14.33 -15.57 5.73
N THR A 243 -13.82 -14.63 4.93
CA THR A 243 -13.18 -14.92 3.65
C THR A 243 -11.90 -15.76 3.83
N TYR A 244 -11.06 -15.39 4.79
CA TYR A 244 -9.87 -16.15 5.17
C TYR A 244 -10.23 -17.59 5.59
N ASP A 245 -11.32 -17.78 6.32
CA ASP A 245 -11.81 -19.11 6.71
C ASP A 245 -12.29 -19.95 5.54
N LEU A 246 -12.99 -19.32 4.58
CA LEU A 246 -13.37 -19.97 3.35
C LEU A 246 -12.16 -20.42 2.54
N PHE A 247 -11.08 -19.61 2.49
CA PHE A 247 -9.86 -19.98 1.78
C PHE A 247 -9.20 -21.20 2.44
N ASN A 248 -9.05 -21.18 3.77
CA ASN A 248 -8.50 -22.32 4.53
C ASN A 248 -9.34 -23.58 4.38
N GLY A 249 -10.67 -23.47 4.47
CA GLY A 249 -11.60 -24.59 4.31
C GLY A 249 -11.56 -25.21 2.90
N ALA A 250 -11.19 -24.42 1.90
CA ALA A 250 -10.98 -24.88 0.52
C ALA A 250 -9.55 -25.41 0.26
N GLY A 251 -8.65 -25.37 1.25
CA GLY A 251 -7.25 -25.80 1.10
C GLY A 251 -6.38 -24.82 0.30
N LEU A 252 -6.80 -23.57 0.16
CA LEU A 252 -6.05 -22.53 -0.55
C LEU A 252 -4.92 -21.97 0.33
N ASN A 253 -3.88 -21.44 -0.31
CA ASN A 253 -2.79 -20.76 0.39
C ASN A 253 -3.30 -19.49 1.10
N THR A 254 -2.99 -19.38 2.38
CA THR A 254 -3.36 -18.27 3.27
C THR A 254 -2.15 -17.74 4.03
N ASP A 255 -0.93 -17.92 3.49
CA ASP A 255 0.34 -17.48 4.11
C ASP A 255 0.37 -15.96 4.35
N ILE A 256 -0.42 -15.20 3.58
CA ILE A 256 -0.58 -13.76 3.72
C ILE A 256 -2.07 -13.44 3.93
N PHE A 257 -2.36 -12.82 5.06
CA PHE A 257 -3.55 -12.00 5.25
C PHE A 257 -3.05 -10.64 5.75
N SER A 258 -2.77 -9.74 4.80
CA SER A 258 -2.13 -8.46 5.08
C SER A 258 -3.13 -7.31 5.01
N GLY A 259 -3.04 -6.36 5.93
CA GLY A 259 -4.02 -5.28 6.03
C GLY A 259 -3.58 -4.17 6.96
N GLY A 260 -4.53 -3.45 7.54
CA GLY A 260 -4.23 -2.48 8.58
C GLY A 260 -3.42 -1.25 8.14
N GLY A 261 -3.16 -0.35 9.08
CA GLY A 261 -2.46 0.90 8.80
C GLY A 261 -2.05 1.64 10.06
N THR A 262 -1.47 2.83 9.90
CA THR A 262 -0.92 3.61 11.02
C THR A 262 -1.95 3.90 12.11
N GLY A 263 -3.23 4.07 11.76
CA GLY A 263 -4.27 4.39 12.74
C GLY A 263 -4.76 3.17 13.52
N THR A 264 -4.59 1.99 12.94
CA THR A 264 -5.15 0.73 13.45
C THR A 264 -4.08 -0.28 13.87
N TYR A 265 -2.78 0.05 13.78
CA TYR A 265 -1.66 -0.85 14.07
C TYR A 265 -1.75 -1.55 15.44
N ASN A 266 -2.29 -0.87 16.46
CA ASN A 266 -2.47 -1.40 17.81
C ASN A 266 -3.84 -2.05 18.05
N ILE A 267 -4.61 -2.29 16.97
CA ILE A 267 -5.93 -2.92 16.96
C ILE A 267 -5.92 -4.14 16.03
N ASP A 268 -5.32 -4.01 14.85
CA ASP A 268 -5.42 -4.96 13.73
C ASP A 268 -5.03 -6.41 14.10
N HIS A 269 -4.12 -6.59 15.05
CA HIS A 269 -3.73 -7.91 15.58
C HIS A 269 -4.86 -8.73 16.23
N GLU A 270 -5.97 -8.09 16.62
CA GLU A 270 -7.17 -8.77 17.08
C GLU A 270 -8.00 -9.36 15.91
N THR A 271 -7.66 -9.01 14.67
CA THR A 271 -8.27 -9.59 13.46
C THR A 271 -7.72 -10.97 13.23
N ARG A 272 -8.58 -11.97 13.38
CA ARG A 272 -8.22 -13.38 13.31
C ARG A 272 -7.67 -13.73 11.92
N GLY A 273 -6.47 -14.32 11.89
CA GLY A 273 -5.79 -14.74 10.67
C GLY A 273 -4.87 -13.68 10.07
N LEU A 274 -4.93 -12.42 10.51
CA LEU A 274 -4.07 -11.36 10.01
C LEU A 274 -2.59 -11.68 10.29
N THR A 275 -1.76 -11.62 9.26
CA THR A 275 -0.34 -12.00 9.32
C THR A 275 0.58 -10.80 9.51
N ASP A 276 0.24 -9.67 8.88
CA ASP A 276 1.05 -8.46 8.92
C ASP A 276 0.24 -7.18 8.68
N VAL A 277 0.74 -6.07 9.22
CA VAL A 277 0.18 -4.73 9.00
C VAL A 277 0.95 -3.92 7.94
N GLN A 278 0.22 -3.13 7.15
CA GLN A 278 0.70 -2.30 6.05
C GLN A 278 0.92 -0.84 6.46
N VAL A 279 1.42 -0.62 7.67
CA VAL A 279 1.65 0.71 8.26
C VAL A 279 2.54 1.59 7.37
N GLY A 280 2.25 2.88 7.26
CA GLY A 280 3.00 3.76 6.33
C GLY A 280 3.37 5.07 6.98
N SER A 281 2.36 5.90 7.29
CA SER A 281 2.55 7.24 7.87
C SER A 281 3.27 7.24 9.22
N TYR A 282 3.35 6.10 9.92
CA TYR A 282 3.91 6.00 11.27
C TYR A 282 5.37 6.49 11.36
N VAL A 283 6.14 6.39 10.27
CA VAL A 283 7.54 6.86 10.25
C VAL A 283 7.67 8.37 10.44
N PHE A 284 6.67 9.14 10.03
CA PHE A 284 6.69 10.61 10.10
C PHE A 284 5.61 11.20 11.00
N MET A 285 4.48 10.50 11.13
CA MET A 285 3.21 11.02 11.62
C MET A 285 2.76 12.26 10.81
N ASP A 286 1.61 12.82 11.17
CA ASP A 286 1.13 14.10 10.66
C ASP A 286 0.06 14.66 11.61
N ALA A 287 -0.43 15.86 11.31
CA ALA A 287 -1.46 16.51 12.11
C ALA A 287 -2.76 15.70 12.21
N GLN A 288 -3.11 14.91 11.19
CA GLN A 288 -4.31 14.08 11.23
C GLN A 288 -4.14 12.87 12.14
N TYR A 289 -2.96 12.25 12.17
CA TYR A 289 -2.67 11.14 13.07
C TYR A 289 -2.44 11.57 14.53
N ILE A 290 -2.10 12.84 14.78
CA ILE A 290 -2.14 13.39 16.15
C ILE A 290 -3.59 13.45 16.64
N ASP A 291 -4.51 13.87 15.77
CA ASP A 291 -5.91 14.16 16.06
C ASP A 291 -6.77 12.94 16.42
N ILE A 292 -6.31 11.72 16.16
CA ILE A 292 -7.10 10.49 16.36
C ILE A 292 -7.04 9.94 17.78
N GLY A 293 -6.03 10.35 18.56
CA GLY A 293 -5.75 9.84 19.90
C GLY A 293 -5.25 8.39 19.94
N GLY A 294 -4.63 8.02 21.06
CA GLY A 294 -4.17 6.67 21.38
C GLY A 294 -5.08 5.99 22.39
N GLU A 295 -4.67 4.81 22.88
CA GLU A 295 -5.43 4.05 23.89
C GLU A 295 -5.52 4.80 25.23
N THR A 296 -4.47 5.52 25.60
CA THR A 296 -4.36 6.21 26.90
C THR A 296 -4.55 7.73 26.82
N ASN A 297 -4.81 8.29 25.64
CA ASN A 297 -4.98 9.73 25.43
C ASN A 297 -6.09 10.02 24.40
N VAL A 298 -7.07 10.81 24.84
CA VAL A 298 -8.26 11.24 24.07
C VAL A 298 -7.91 12.32 23.06
#